data_AF-A0A9R0UYJ1-F1
#
_entry.id   AF-A0A9R0UYJ1-F1
#
_cell.length_a   1.000
_cell.length_b   1.000
_cell.length_c   1.000
_cell.angle_alpha   90.00
_cell.angle_beta   90.00
_cell.angle_gamma   90.00
#
_symmetry.space_group_name_H-M   'P 1'
#
loop_
_entity.id
_entity.type
_entity.pdbx_description
1 polymer ?
#
loop_
_entity_poly.entity_id
_entity_poly.type
_entity_poly.pdbx_seq_one_letter_code
_entity_poly.pdbx_strand_id
1 'polypeptide(L)'
;MEPATMAWTLAAAGFALVYCIEATCHAPRLQDVYGEVFRVLKPGGLYVSYEWVTTPLYRADDPEHVEAIHGIERGDALPGLRRQDEIAAVAKEVGFEVVKELDLALPPALPWWTRLKMGRLSYWRNSLVIRALTLLRVAPKGVSEVHEMLYETAHHLTRGGETGIFTPMHMVLLRKPAAAAE
;
A
#
# COMPACT_ATOMS: atom_id res chain seq x y z
N MET A 1 -14.04 2.55 26.48
CA MET A 1 -13.33 1.57 25.65
C MET A 1 -11.91 2.10 25.56
N GLU A 2 -11.00 1.58 26.38
CA GLU A 2 -9.59 1.97 26.29
C GLU A 2 -9.06 1.62 24.90
N PRO A 3 -8.25 2.49 24.26
CA PRO A 3 -7.57 2.12 23.05
C PRO A 3 -6.69 0.92 23.37
N ALA A 4 -6.85 -0.18 22.63
CA ALA A 4 -5.97 -1.32 22.75
C ALA A 4 -4.54 -0.83 22.48
N THR A 5 -3.74 -0.69 23.54
CA THR A 5 -2.31 -0.45 23.45
C THR A 5 -1.75 -1.65 22.71
N MET A 6 -1.40 -1.48 21.44
CA MET A 6 -0.65 -2.49 20.71
C MET A 6 0.68 -2.65 21.42
N ALA A 7 0.78 -3.66 22.28
CA ALA A 7 1.98 -3.98 23.01
C ALA A 7 2.99 -4.58 22.03
N TRP A 8 3.74 -3.72 21.36
CA TRP A 8 4.82 -4.14 20.47
C TRP A 8 6.01 -4.63 21.30
N THR A 9 6.30 -5.92 21.19
CA THR A 9 7.32 -6.63 21.99
C THR A 9 8.77 -6.27 21.65
N LEU A 10 9.00 -5.45 20.62
CA LEU A 10 10.34 -5.04 20.19
C LEU A 10 10.90 -3.95 21.11
N ALA A 11 12.14 -4.14 21.56
CA ALA A 11 12.88 -3.16 22.32
C ALA A 11 13.01 -1.83 21.54
N ALA A 12 12.96 -0.71 22.27
CA ALA A 12 13.28 0.59 21.70
C ALA A 12 14.76 0.62 21.26
N ALA A 13 15.06 1.45 20.25
CA ALA A 13 16.42 1.64 19.72
C ALA A 13 17.19 0.34 19.40
N GLY A 14 16.49 -0.72 18.97
CA GLY A 14 17.09 -2.01 18.63
C GLY A 14 17.73 -2.07 17.24
N PHE A 15 17.24 -1.26 16.29
CA PHE A 15 17.53 -1.43 14.86
C PHE A 15 18.28 -0.23 14.26
N ALA A 16 19.25 -0.50 13.39
CA ALA A 16 19.92 0.53 12.60
C ALA A 16 19.16 0.87 11.32
N LEU A 17 18.43 -0.11 10.77
CA LEU A 17 17.68 -0.04 9.53
C LEU A 17 16.31 -0.70 9.72
N VAL A 18 15.26 -0.08 9.23
CA VAL A 18 13.91 -0.65 9.12
C VAL A 18 13.41 -0.45 7.69
N TYR A 19 12.59 -1.37 7.19
CA TYR A 19 11.93 -1.21 5.90
C TYR A 19 10.47 -1.69 5.96
N CYS A 20 9.61 -1.04 5.19
CA CYS A 20 8.24 -1.48 4.95
C CYS A 20 7.96 -1.36 3.46
N ILE A 21 7.77 -2.48 2.76
CA ILE A 21 7.39 -2.46 1.34
C ILE A 21 5.91 -2.78 1.26
N GLU A 22 5.11 -1.80 0.82
CA GLU A 22 3.69 -1.99 0.49
C GLU A 22 2.86 -2.59 1.64
N ALA A 23 3.18 -2.22 2.89
CA ALA A 23 2.56 -2.79 4.09
C ALA A 23 1.79 -1.74 4.92
N THR A 24 2.34 -0.53 5.02
CA THR A 24 1.82 0.59 5.81
C THR A 24 0.57 1.21 5.21
N CYS A 25 0.26 0.92 3.95
CA CYS A 25 -0.99 1.30 3.29
C CYS A 25 -2.23 0.70 3.95
N HIS A 26 -2.10 -0.47 4.62
CA HIS A 26 -3.18 -1.08 5.37
C HIS A 26 -3.42 -0.46 6.75
N ALA A 27 -2.50 0.41 7.23
CA ALA A 27 -2.63 1.05 8.52
C ALA A 27 -3.68 2.19 8.46
N PRO A 28 -4.71 2.19 9.33
CA PRO A 28 -5.69 3.29 9.36
C PRO A 28 -5.05 4.67 9.60
N ARG A 29 -3.95 4.70 10.36
CA ARG A 29 -3.17 5.91 10.63
C ARG A 29 -1.70 5.62 10.42
N LEU A 30 -1.07 6.36 9.50
CA LEU A 30 0.35 6.19 9.18
C LEU A 30 1.25 6.59 10.34
N GLN A 31 0.85 7.64 11.06
CA GLN A 31 1.54 8.17 12.23
C GLN A 31 1.79 7.08 13.27
N ASP A 32 0.82 6.19 13.48
CA ASP A 32 0.91 5.15 14.51
C ASP A 32 1.99 4.11 14.16
N VAL A 33 2.08 3.71 12.88
CA VAL A 33 3.13 2.77 12.42
C VAL A 33 4.48 3.47 12.33
N TYR A 34 4.55 4.69 11.81
CA TYR A 34 5.80 5.44 11.72
C TYR A 34 6.35 5.76 13.11
N GLY A 35 5.49 6.06 14.09
CA GLY A 35 5.88 6.27 15.49
C GLY A 35 6.56 5.05 16.09
N GLU A 36 6.03 3.85 15.83
CA GLU A 36 6.66 2.62 16.30
C GLU A 36 7.98 2.33 15.59
N VAL A 37 8.06 2.59 14.28
CA VAL A 37 9.34 2.49 13.55
C VAL A 37 10.37 3.47 14.13
N PHE A 38 9.96 4.69 14.46
CA PHE A 38 10.82 5.69 15.09
C PHE A 38 11.31 5.24 16.46
N ARG A 39 10.44 4.64 17.28
CA ARG A 39 10.77 4.11 18.61
C ARG A 39 11.82 3.01 18.54
N VAL A 40 11.67 2.05 17.62
CA VAL A 40 12.58 0.90 17.53
C VAL A 40 13.90 1.21 16.81
N LEU A 41 13.97 2.33 16.07
CA LEU A 41 15.21 2.79 15.43
C LEU A 41 16.18 3.44 16.41
N LYS A 42 17.46 3.14 16.21
CA LYS A 42 18.57 3.85 16.86
C LYS A 42 18.66 5.30 16.34
N PRO A 43 19.17 6.25 17.15
CA PRO A 43 19.54 7.57 16.65
C PRO A 43 20.45 7.46 15.42
N GLY A 44 20.15 8.23 14.37
CA GLY A 44 20.85 8.16 13.08
C GLY A 44 20.44 7.00 12.17
N GLY A 45 19.59 6.09 12.63
CA GLY A 45 19.08 4.95 11.87
C GLY A 45 18.18 5.37 10.71
N LEU A 46 18.07 4.50 9.69
CA LEU A 46 17.30 4.78 8.48
C LEU A 46 16.05 3.90 8.41
N TYR A 47 15.00 4.49 7.82
CA TYR A 47 13.75 3.81 7.50
C TYR A 47 13.42 4.05 6.04
N VAL A 48 13.09 2.99 5.28
CA VAL A 48 12.53 3.11 3.94
C VAL A 48 11.11 2.54 3.90
N SER A 49 10.17 3.31 3.34
CA SER A 49 8.81 2.84 3.11
C SER A 49 8.42 2.96 1.64
N TYR A 50 7.68 1.99 1.10
CA TYR A 50 6.93 2.12 -0.15
C TYR A 50 5.46 2.26 0.20
N GLU A 51 4.92 3.45 -0.03
CA GLU A 51 3.52 3.75 0.23
C GLU A 51 2.70 3.61 -1.05
N TRP A 52 1.51 3.07 -0.89
CA TRP A 52 0.45 3.16 -1.89
C TRP A 52 -0.27 4.50 -1.69
N VAL A 53 -0.29 5.34 -2.71
CA VAL A 53 -0.83 6.70 -2.60
C VAL A 53 -1.58 7.10 -3.86
N THR A 54 -2.53 8.03 -3.69
CA THR A 54 -3.04 8.82 -4.82
C THR A 54 -2.02 9.90 -5.18
N THR A 55 -1.77 10.09 -6.46
CA THR A 55 -0.85 11.11 -6.97
C THR A 55 -1.54 12.47 -7.11
N PRO A 56 -0.81 13.56 -7.43
CA PRO A 56 -1.41 14.85 -7.74
C PRO A 56 -2.37 14.87 -8.95
N LEU A 57 -2.40 13.79 -9.76
CA LEU A 57 -3.35 13.66 -10.88
C LEU A 57 -4.72 13.18 -10.43
N TYR A 58 -4.84 12.60 -9.23
CA TYR A 58 -6.12 12.20 -8.67
C TYR A 58 -7.02 13.42 -8.42
N ARG A 59 -8.32 13.25 -8.69
CA ARG A 59 -9.34 14.29 -8.59
C ARG A 59 -10.57 13.71 -7.92
N ALA A 60 -10.91 14.21 -6.74
CA ALA A 60 -12.02 13.68 -5.94
C ALA A 60 -13.41 14.06 -6.50
N ASP A 61 -13.47 15.04 -7.40
CA ASP A 61 -14.67 15.45 -8.13
C ASP A 61 -14.86 14.73 -9.47
N ASP A 62 -13.91 13.87 -9.86
CA ASP A 62 -13.98 13.03 -11.04
C ASP A 62 -14.50 11.63 -10.67
N PRO A 63 -15.75 11.26 -11.03
CA PRO A 63 -16.33 9.96 -10.68
C PRO A 63 -15.50 8.77 -11.16
N GLU A 64 -14.78 8.89 -12.28
CA GLU A 64 -13.96 7.80 -12.81
C GLU A 64 -12.71 7.56 -11.95
N HIS A 65 -12.09 8.64 -11.46
CA HIS A 65 -10.96 8.57 -10.55
C HIS A 65 -11.40 7.97 -9.21
N VAL A 66 -12.55 8.42 -8.69
CA VAL A 66 -13.12 7.91 -7.43
C VAL A 66 -13.45 6.43 -7.54
N GLU A 67 -14.08 5.99 -8.64
CA GLU A 67 -14.39 4.59 -8.88
C GLU A 67 -13.12 3.72 -8.94
N ALA A 68 -12.08 4.17 -9.63
CA ALA A 68 -10.81 3.46 -9.70
C ALA A 68 -10.14 3.32 -8.31
N ILE A 69 -10.05 4.41 -7.54
CA ILE A 69 -9.44 4.39 -6.21
C ILE A 69 -10.25 3.56 -5.22
N HIS A 70 -11.58 3.72 -5.16
CA HIS A 70 -12.43 2.90 -4.30
C HIS A 70 -12.38 1.41 -4.66
N GLY A 71 -12.24 1.08 -5.95
CA GLY A 71 -12.07 -0.29 -6.41
C GLY A 71 -10.78 -0.92 -5.90
N ILE A 72 -9.67 -0.17 -5.91
CA ILE A 72 -8.39 -0.57 -5.30
C ILE A 72 -8.57 -0.76 -3.79
N GLU A 73 -9.13 0.23 -3.09
CA GLU A 73 -9.29 0.18 -1.64
C GLU A 73 -10.16 -1.00 -1.19
N ARG A 74 -11.26 -1.27 -1.89
CA ARG A 74 -12.13 -2.42 -1.59
C ARG A 74 -11.40 -3.74 -1.85
N GLY A 75 -10.72 -3.83 -2.98
CA GLY A 75 -10.07 -5.05 -3.44
C GLY A 75 -8.88 -5.48 -2.59
N ASP A 76 -8.10 -4.51 -2.16
CA ASP A 76 -6.87 -4.68 -1.37
C ASP A 76 -7.12 -4.44 0.14
N ALA A 77 -8.38 -4.23 0.54
CA ALA A 77 -8.79 -3.97 1.92
C ALA A 77 -8.02 -2.81 2.59
N LEU A 78 -7.93 -1.68 1.88
CA LEU A 78 -7.27 -0.47 2.35
C LEU A 78 -8.27 0.43 3.10
N PRO A 79 -7.85 1.07 4.21
CA PRO A 79 -8.72 1.98 4.99
C PRO A 79 -9.00 3.32 4.28
N GLY A 80 -8.41 3.54 3.10
CA GLY A 80 -8.40 4.79 2.36
C GLY A 80 -6.98 5.13 1.92
N LEU A 81 -6.77 5.36 0.62
CA LEU A 81 -5.48 5.77 0.08
C LEU A 81 -5.17 7.21 0.48
N ARG A 82 -3.94 7.44 0.94
CA ARG A 82 -3.45 8.76 1.33
C ARG A 82 -2.95 9.51 0.11
N ARG A 83 -2.88 10.84 0.22
CA ARG A 83 -2.26 11.63 -0.84
C ARG A 83 -0.74 11.56 -0.73
N GLN A 84 -0.09 11.52 -1.88
CA GLN A 84 1.36 11.49 -1.96
C GLN A 84 2.02 12.63 -1.18
N ASP A 85 1.46 13.85 -1.22
CA ASP A 85 2.00 15.04 -0.57
C ASP A 85 1.88 15.03 0.97
N GLU A 86 1.14 14.09 1.54
CA GLU A 86 0.97 13.94 3.00
C GLU A 86 2.07 13.08 3.64
N ILE A 87 2.70 12.18 2.88
CA ILE A 87 3.63 11.17 3.44
C ILE A 87 4.81 11.82 4.16
N ALA A 88 5.45 12.81 3.53
CA ALA A 88 6.56 13.55 4.12
C ALA A 88 6.14 14.39 5.34
N ALA A 89 4.91 14.91 5.35
CA ALA A 89 4.38 15.67 6.48
C ALA A 89 4.19 14.76 7.70
N VAL A 90 3.56 13.60 7.51
CA VAL A 90 3.36 12.59 8.56
C VAL A 90 4.70 12.12 9.14
N ALA A 91 5.71 11.86 8.29
CA ALA A 91 7.03 11.49 8.77
C ALA A 91 7.67 12.55 9.67
N LYS A 92 7.54 13.82 9.30
CA LYS A 92 8.07 14.95 10.08
C LYS A 92 7.33 15.12 11.41
N GLU A 93 6.00 14.95 11.42
CA GLU A 93 5.19 14.99 12.64
C GLU A 93 5.64 13.95 13.68
N VAL A 94 6.06 12.76 13.21
CA VAL A 94 6.62 11.71 14.06
C VAL A 94 8.03 12.05 14.58
N GLY A 95 8.75 12.92 13.88
CA GLY A 95 10.11 13.36 14.23
C GLY A 95 11.21 12.83 13.29
N PHE A 96 10.86 12.19 12.18
CA PHE A 96 11.84 11.82 11.16
C PHE A 96 12.34 13.02 10.36
N GLU A 97 13.59 12.93 9.92
CA GLU A 97 14.14 13.72 8.83
C GLU A 97 13.87 13.03 7.50
N VAL A 98 13.30 13.74 6.53
CA VAL A 98 13.11 13.21 5.17
C VAL A 98 14.43 13.33 4.41
N VAL A 99 15.05 12.19 4.10
CA VAL A 99 16.32 12.12 3.36
C VAL A 99 16.08 12.12 1.86
N LYS A 100 15.09 11.36 1.39
CA LYS A 100 14.78 11.23 -0.03
C LYS A 100 13.34 10.79 -0.22
N GLU A 101 12.70 11.30 -1.26
CA GLU A 101 11.34 10.94 -1.65
C GLU A 101 11.28 10.82 -3.17
N LEU A 102 10.74 9.71 -3.67
CA LEU A 102 10.73 9.36 -5.09
C LEU A 102 9.53 8.49 -5.39
N ASP A 103 8.95 8.60 -6.58
CA ASP A 103 8.08 7.56 -7.09
C ASP A 103 8.91 6.56 -7.93
N LEU A 104 9.09 5.34 -7.40
CA LEU A 104 9.84 4.28 -8.08
C LEU A 104 9.00 3.53 -9.12
N ALA A 105 7.71 3.85 -9.26
CA ALA A 105 6.89 3.37 -10.36
C ALA A 105 7.17 4.11 -11.68
N LEU A 106 7.83 5.26 -11.62
CA LEU A 106 8.22 6.05 -12.79
C LEU A 106 9.49 5.49 -13.47
N PRO A 107 9.78 5.91 -14.73
CA PRO A 107 10.99 5.50 -15.42
C PRO A 107 12.24 5.66 -14.53
N PRO A 108 13.15 4.66 -14.49
CA PRO A 108 13.33 3.58 -15.46
C PRO A 108 12.45 2.33 -15.23
N ALA A 109 11.53 2.34 -14.26
CA ALA A 109 10.61 1.23 -14.09
C ALA A 109 9.71 1.05 -15.33
N LEU A 110 9.39 -0.20 -15.64
CA LEU A 110 8.40 -0.52 -16.68
C LEU A 110 6.98 -0.34 -16.12
N PRO A 111 5.99 -0.09 -16.99
CA PRO A 111 4.57 -0.01 -16.61
C PRO A 111 4.09 -1.23 -15.80
N TRP A 112 4.07 -1.13 -14.47
CA TRP A 112 3.84 -2.26 -13.55
C TRP A 112 2.47 -2.91 -13.77
N TRP A 113 1.46 -2.12 -14.13
CA TRP A 113 0.09 -2.57 -14.38
C TRP A 113 -0.02 -3.56 -15.56
N THR A 114 0.96 -3.58 -16.46
CA THR A 114 0.96 -4.55 -17.58
C THR A 114 0.94 -6.00 -17.10
N ARG A 115 1.48 -6.27 -15.90
CA ARG A 115 1.51 -7.61 -15.28
C ARG A 115 0.18 -8.02 -14.66
N LEU A 116 -0.72 -7.06 -14.41
CA LEU A 116 -2.05 -7.30 -13.84
C LEU A 116 -3.11 -7.56 -14.91
N LYS A 117 -2.85 -7.15 -16.16
CA LYS A 117 -3.80 -7.33 -17.26
C LYS A 117 -4.03 -8.81 -17.56
N MET A 118 -5.24 -9.27 -17.26
CA MET A 118 -5.70 -10.61 -17.61
C MET A 118 -6.72 -10.55 -18.76
N GLY A 119 -6.37 -11.19 -19.89
CA GLY A 119 -7.26 -11.27 -21.04
C GLY A 119 -8.55 -12.05 -20.74
N ARG A 120 -9.65 -11.65 -21.37
CA ARG A 120 -11.00 -12.21 -21.15
C ARG A 120 -11.06 -13.74 -21.29
N LEU A 121 -10.31 -14.31 -22.25
CA LEU A 121 -10.24 -15.76 -22.45
C LEU A 121 -9.55 -16.47 -21.28
N SER A 122 -8.47 -15.89 -20.75
CA SER A 122 -7.75 -16.44 -19.59
C SER A 122 -8.62 -16.39 -18.34
N TYR A 123 -9.31 -15.26 -18.12
CA TYR A 123 -10.28 -15.12 -17.04
C TYR A 123 -11.39 -16.17 -17.14
N TRP A 124 -12.02 -16.31 -18.32
CA TRP A 124 -13.10 -17.27 -18.52
C TRP A 124 -12.67 -18.72 -18.23
N ARG A 125 -11.48 -19.12 -18.72
CA ARG A 125 -10.90 -20.44 -18.42
C ARG A 125 -10.71 -20.64 -16.92
N ASN A 126 -10.12 -19.66 -16.23
CA ASN A 126 -9.86 -19.74 -14.79
C ASN A 126 -11.17 -19.83 -14.01
N SER A 127 -12.17 -19.01 -14.36
CA SER A 127 -13.49 -19.02 -13.74
C SER A 127 -14.19 -20.38 -13.88
N LEU A 128 -14.11 -21.02 -15.06
CA LEU A 128 -14.66 -22.35 -15.27
C LEU A 128 -14.01 -23.41 -14.38
N VAL A 129 -12.67 -23.40 -14.29
CA VAL A 129 -11.92 -24.33 -13.41
C VAL A 129 -12.28 -24.10 -11.95
N ILE A 130 -12.33 -22.86 -11.49
CA ILE A 130 -12.67 -22.51 -10.09
C ILE A 130 -14.09 -22.97 -9.75
N ARG A 131 -15.06 -22.73 -10.64
CA ARG A 131 -16.45 -23.18 -10.44
C ARG A 131 -16.54 -24.70 -10.38
N ALA A 132 -15.82 -25.42 -11.26
CA ALA A 132 -15.77 -26.88 -11.24
C ALA A 132 -15.17 -27.41 -9.94
N LEU A 133 -14.05 -26.86 -9.47
CA LEU A 133 -13.42 -27.25 -8.21
C LEU A 133 -14.30 -26.94 -6.99
N THR A 134 -15.05 -25.84 -7.03
CA THR A 134 -16.01 -25.47 -5.98
C THR A 134 -17.19 -26.45 -5.97
N LEU A 135 -17.72 -26.80 -7.15
CA LEU A 135 -18.80 -27.79 -7.29
C LEU A 135 -18.39 -29.16 -6.75
N LEU A 136 -17.15 -29.59 -7.08
CA LEU A 136 -16.56 -30.83 -6.60
C LEU A 136 -16.14 -30.78 -5.12
N ARG A 137 -16.36 -29.65 -4.42
CA ARG A 137 -15.97 -29.40 -3.02
C ARG A 137 -14.47 -29.55 -2.74
N VAL A 138 -13.65 -29.41 -3.78
CA VAL A 138 -12.18 -29.32 -3.64
C VAL A 138 -11.81 -27.90 -3.20
N ALA A 139 -12.49 -26.90 -3.76
CA ALA A 139 -12.34 -25.50 -3.34
C ALA A 139 -13.45 -25.10 -2.34
N PRO A 140 -13.14 -24.24 -1.35
CA PRO A 140 -14.13 -23.67 -0.43
C PRO A 140 -15.26 -22.91 -1.15
N LYS A 141 -16.41 -22.80 -0.49
CA LYS A 141 -17.46 -21.85 -0.89
C LYS A 141 -16.90 -20.43 -0.79
N GLY A 142 -17.23 -19.55 -1.73
CA GLY A 142 -16.73 -18.17 -1.76
C GLY A 142 -15.54 -17.93 -2.68
N VAL A 143 -14.85 -18.97 -3.18
CA VAL A 143 -13.65 -18.80 -4.03
C VAL A 143 -14.00 -18.18 -5.39
N SER A 144 -15.20 -18.44 -5.91
CA SER A 144 -15.62 -17.83 -7.18
C SER A 144 -15.80 -16.31 -7.04
N GLU A 145 -16.38 -15.89 -5.93
CA GLU A 145 -16.62 -14.51 -5.55
C GLU A 145 -15.31 -13.78 -5.27
N VAL A 146 -14.36 -14.44 -4.58
CA VAL A 146 -13.00 -13.90 -4.37
C VAL A 146 -12.27 -13.76 -5.71
N HIS A 147 -12.40 -14.73 -6.62
CA HIS A 147 -11.78 -14.64 -7.94
C HIS A 147 -12.32 -13.49 -8.78
N GLU A 148 -13.64 -13.28 -8.76
CA GLU A 148 -14.30 -12.16 -9.42
C GLU A 148 -13.85 -10.83 -8.81
N MET A 149 -13.85 -10.72 -7.48
CA MET A 149 -13.34 -9.54 -6.77
C MET A 149 -11.89 -9.23 -7.18
N LEU A 150 -10.98 -10.20 -7.14
CA LEU A 150 -9.57 -10.00 -7.51
C LEU A 150 -9.39 -9.59 -8.98
N TYR A 151 -10.25 -10.07 -9.88
CA TYR A 151 -10.23 -9.67 -11.28
C TYR A 151 -10.63 -8.20 -11.45
N GLU A 152 -11.70 -7.77 -10.78
CA GLU A 152 -12.13 -6.37 -10.77
C GLU A 152 -11.07 -5.46 -10.14
N THR A 153 -10.49 -5.85 -9.00
CA THR A 153 -9.37 -5.12 -8.38
C THR A 153 -8.20 -4.92 -9.35
N ALA A 154 -7.83 -5.96 -10.09
CA ALA A 154 -6.76 -5.86 -11.10
C ALA A 154 -7.10 -4.87 -12.22
N HIS A 155 -8.38 -4.73 -12.59
CA HIS A 155 -8.83 -3.71 -13.54
C HIS A 155 -8.68 -2.30 -12.97
N HIS A 156 -9.11 -2.08 -11.72
CA HIS A 156 -8.98 -0.79 -11.04
C HIS A 156 -7.51 -0.39 -10.81
N LEU A 157 -6.66 -1.32 -10.37
CA LEU A 157 -5.21 -1.11 -10.28
C LEU A 157 -4.62 -0.74 -11.64
N THR A 158 -5.04 -1.43 -12.70
CA THR A 158 -4.59 -1.12 -14.06
C THR A 158 -4.98 0.29 -14.47
N ARG A 159 -6.24 0.68 -14.25
CA ARG A 159 -6.73 2.03 -14.54
C ARG A 159 -5.97 3.08 -13.73
N GLY A 160 -5.72 2.82 -12.45
CA GLY A 160 -4.94 3.68 -11.57
C GLY A 160 -3.52 3.94 -12.09
N GLY A 161 -2.85 2.88 -12.56
CA GLY A 161 -1.53 2.98 -13.19
C GLY A 161 -1.55 3.67 -14.55
N GLU A 162 -2.48 3.32 -15.43
CA GLU A 162 -2.59 3.90 -16.80
C GLU A 162 -2.89 5.40 -16.79
N THR A 163 -3.75 5.83 -15.88
CA THR A 163 -4.10 7.25 -15.69
C THR A 163 -3.08 8.00 -14.85
N GLY A 164 -2.21 7.28 -14.15
CA GLY A 164 -1.19 7.84 -13.25
C GLY A 164 -1.75 8.43 -11.96
N ILE A 165 -3.04 8.21 -11.64
CA ILE A 165 -3.67 8.74 -10.42
C ILE A 165 -3.27 7.98 -9.16
N PHE A 166 -2.65 6.81 -9.33
CA PHE A 166 -2.22 5.91 -8.27
C PHE A 166 -0.80 5.41 -8.51
N THR A 167 0.01 5.36 -7.46
CA THR A 167 1.31 4.67 -7.47
C THR A 167 1.43 3.74 -6.26
N PRO A 168 1.87 2.47 -6.46
CA PRO A 168 2.13 1.54 -5.38
C PRO A 168 3.54 1.67 -4.78
N MET A 169 4.41 2.49 -5.41
CA MET A 169 5.84 2.53 -5.11
C MET A 169 6.33 3.95 -4.81
N HIS A 170 5.52 4.72 -4.08
CA HIS A 170 5.97 6.00 -3.54
C HIS A 170 6.96 5.75 -2.40
N MET A 171 8.25 5.86 -2.70
CA MET A 171 9.34 5.60 -1.78
C MET A 171 9.65 6.85 -0.95
N VAL A 172 9.68 6.68 0.36
CA VAL A 172 10.24 7.66 1.29
C VAL A 172 11.40 7.02 2.08
N LEU A 173 12.54 7.70 2.10
CA LEU A 173 13.70 7.37 2.92
C LEU A 173 13.79 8.41 4.04
N LEU A 174 13.73 7.92 5.26
CA LEU A 174 13.65 8.68 6.49
C LEU A 174 14.85 8.37 7.38
N ARG A 175 15.24 9.34 8.21
CA ARG A 175 16.29 9.19 9.20
C ARG A 175 15.78 9.62 10.57
N LYS A 176 16.02 8.80 11.59
CA LYS A 176 15.86 9.25 12.97
C LYS A 176 16.99 10.22 13.31
N PRO A 177 16.73 11.46 13.78
CA PRO A 177 17.78 12.42 14.09
C PRO A 177 18.86 11.82 14.99
N ALA A 178 20.13 12.11 14.73
CA ALA A 178 21.24 11.57 15.53
C ALA A 178 21.23 12.09 16.99
N ALA A 179 20.61 13.24 17.21
CA ALA A 179 20.43 13.84 18.53
C ALA A 179 19.11 13.43 19.22
N ALA A 180 18.30 12.56 18.60
CA ALA A 180 17.10 12.04 19.26
C ALA A 180 17.51 11.18 20.46
N ALA A 181 16.83 11.36 21.59
CA ALA A 181 17.01 10.49 22.75
C ALA A 181 16.62 9.04 22.40
N GLU A 182 17.26 8.07 23.06
CA GLU A 182 16.94 6.64 22.96
C GLU A 182 15.56 6.31 23.52
#